data_AF-A0A7C3V789-F1
#
_entry.id   AF-A0A7C3V789-F1
#
_cell.length_a   1.000
_cell.length_b   1.000
_cell.length_c   1.000
_cell.angle_alpha   90.00
_cell.angle_beta   90.00
_cell.angle_gamma   90.00
#
_symmetry.space_group_name_H-M   'P 1'
#
loop_
_entity.id
_entity.type
_entity.pdbx_description
1 polymer ?
#
loop_
_entity_poly.entity_id
_entity_poly.type
_entity_poly.pdbx_seq_one_letter_code
_entity_poly.pdbx_strand_id
1 'polypeptide(L)'
;MKIKYFEKKFETMDLSELKILQTERLKKTLKQKNFKDKDIEKIKIAQDIRNFPFTSKADLVNNYPLGLLSAPLSDIIRIHASSGTTGKPIVAAYTKRDIKIWSELMARVFCATGIVRGDIAQNAYGYGLFTGGLG
;
A
#
# COMPACT_ATOMS: atom_id res chain seq x y z
N MET A 1 4.75 31.26 -2.54
CA MET A 1 4.99 30.07 -3.38
C MET A 1 3.64 29.39 -3.63
N LYS A 2 3.20 29.15 -4.88
CA LYS A 2 1.91 28.47 -5.14
C LYS A 2 2.08 26.98 -4.88
N ILE A 3 1.40 26.45 -3.86
CA ILE A 3 1.39 25.01 -3.57
C ILE A 3 0.67 24.29 -4.72
N LYS A 4 1.35 23.33 -5.33
CA LYS A 4 0.77 22.43 -6.34
C LYS A 4 0.37 21.13 -5.66
N TYR A 5 -0.82 20.64 -6.01
CA TYR A 5 -1.35 19.36 -5.55
C TYR A 5 -1.56 18.46 -6.76
N PHE A 6 -1.20 17.19 -6.64
CA PHE A 6 -1.45 16.19 -7.67
C PHE A 6 -2.92 15.75 -7.69
N GLU A 7 -3.50 15.57 -6.50
CA GLU A 7 -4.88 15.19 -6.22
C GLU A 7 -5.46 16.10 -5.12
N LYS A 8 -5.62 17.39 -5.44
CA LYS A 8 -6.07 18.44 -4.51
C LYS A 8 -7.25 18.00 -3.63
N LYS A 9 -8.26 17.35 -4.21
CA LYS A 9 -9.44 16.84 -3.48
C LYS A 9 -9.07 15.98 -2.27
N PHE A 10 -8.10 15.08 -2.40
CA PHE A 10 -7.70 14.16 -1.33
C PHE A 10 -6.60 14.75 -0.45
N GLU A 11 -5.70 15.54 -1.02
CA GLU A 11 -4.58 16.17 -0.28
C GLU A 11 -5.05 17.29 0.64
N THR A 12 -6.18 17.92 0.36
CA THR A 12 -6.79 18.97 1.18
C THR A 12 -8.16 18.57 1.75
N MET A 13 -8.44 17.27 1.82
CA MET A 13 -9.69 16.73 2.35
C MET A 13 -9.86 17.08 3.82
N ASP A 14 -11.09 17.40 4.25
CA ASP A 14 -11.37 17.62 5.67
C ASP A 14 -11.08 16.35 6.49
N LEU A 15 -10.64 16.53 7.73
CA LEU A 15 -10.27 15.41 8.59
C LEU A 15 -11.46 14.46 8.85
N SER A 16 -12.69 14.98 8.95
CA SER A 16 -13.89 14.16 9.15
C SER A 16 -14.18 13.30 7.92
N GLU A 17 -14.09 13.85 6.71
CA GLU A 17 -14.25 13.14 5.45
C GLU A 17 -13.15 12.09 5.25
N LEU A 18 -11.90 12.44 5.60
CA LEU A 18 -10.77 11.53 5.51
C LEU A 18 -10.96 10.31 6.41
N LYS A 19 -11.46 10.50 7.65
CA LYS A 19 -11.77 9.39 8.57
C LYS A 19 -12.86 8.47 8.03
N ILE A 20 -13.88 9.02 7.35
CA ILE A 20 -14.93 8.23 6.68
C ILE A 20 -14.30 7.39 5.57
N LEU A 21 -13.52 8.01 4.67
CA LEU A 21 -12.86 7.32 3.58
C LEU A 21 -11.92 6.20 4.07
N GLN A 22 -11.14 6.47 5.10
CA GLN A 22 -10.24 5.48 5.70
C GLN A 22 -11.01 4.32 6.35
N THR A 23 -12.11 4.61 7.03
CA THR A 23 -12.97 3.58 7.63
C THR A 23 -13.54 2.65 6.57
N GLU A 24 -14.08 3.20 5.48
CA GLU A 24 -14.65 2.40 4.38
C GLU A 24 -13.58 1.55 3.67
N ARG A 25 -12.37 2.10 3.48
CA ARG A 25 -11.24 1.33 2.91
C ARG A 25 -10.74 0.24 3.86
N LEU A 26 -10.74 0.47 5.17
CA LEU A 26 -10.39 -0.54 6.17
C LEU A 26 -11.39 -1.70 6.13
N LYS A 27 -12.70 -1.42 6.18
CA LYS A 27 -13.75 -2.44 6.07
C LYS A 27 -13.58 -3.28 4.82
N LYS A 28 -13.35 -2.63 3.67
CA LYS A 28 -13.10 -3.34 2.40
C LYS A 28 -11.87 -4.25 2.48
N THR A 29 -10.78 -3.77 3.07
CA THR A 29 -9.53 -4.55 3.23
C THR A 29 -9.76 -5.77 4.13
N LEU A 30 -10.48 -5.61 5.24
CA LEU A 30 -10.78 -6.70 6.17
C LEU A 30 -11.67 -7.78 5.53
N LYS A 31 -12.70 -7.35 4.78
CA LYS A 31 -13.55 -8.27 3.99
C LYS A 31 -12.74 -9.05 2.97
N GLN A 32 -11.85 -8.38 2.22
CA GLN A 32 -11.02 -9.04 1.23
C GLN A 32 -10.07 -10.08 1.86
N LYS A 33 -9.60 -9.83 3.08
CA LYS A 33 -8.77 -10.79 3.84
C LYS A 33 -9.58 -11.85 4.59
N ASN A 34 -10.90 -11.95 4.35
CA ASN A 34 -11.79 -12.90 5.01
C ASN A 34 -11.70 -12.86 6.55
N PHE A 35 -11.51 -11.68 7.15
CA PHE A 35 -11.67 -11.53 8.59
C PHE A 35 -13.11 -11.91 8.96
N LYS A 36 -13.27 -12.93 9.81
CA LYS A 36 -14.57 -13.50 10.18
C LYS A 36 -15.34 -12.71 11.25
N ASP A 37 -14.92 -11.48 11.52
CA ASP A 37 -15.52 -10.68 12.58
C ASP A 37 -16.94 -10.24 12.18
N LYS A 38 -17.91 -10.50 13.05
CA LYS A 38 -19.33 -10.27 12.78
C LYS A 38 -19.71 -8.79 12.76
N ASP A 39 -18.81 -7.91 13.19
CA ASP A 39 -19.07 -6.47 13.31
C ASP A 39 -18.21 -5.58 12.39
N ILE A 40 -17.67 -6.10 11.26
CA ILE A 40 -16.89 -5.28 10.29
C ILE A 40 -17.66 -4.01 9.88
N GLU A 41 -18.97 -4.07 9.71
CA GLU A 41 -19.78 -2.91 9.34
C GLU A 41 -19.80 -1.80 10.39
N LYS A 42 -19.60 -2.13 11.66
CA LYS A 42 -19.65 -1.19 12.80
C LYS A 42 -18.30 -0.56 13.12
N ILE A 43 -17.22 -1.00 12.47
CA ILE A 43 -15.85 -0.50 12.70
C ILE A 43 -15.78 1.01 12.48
N LYS A 44 -15.16 1.69 13.44
CA LYS A 44 -14.73 3.09 13.37
C LYS A 44 -13.21 3.13 13.51
N ILE A 45 -12.51 3.60 12.46
CA ILE A 45 -11.05 3.47 12.38
C ILE A 45 -10.31 4.07 13.59
N ALA A 46 -10.75 5.21 14.09
CA ALA A 46 -10.09 5.91 15.20
C ALA A 46 -10.17 5.17 16.55
N GLN A 47 -11.10 4.22 16.70
CA GLN A 47 -11.38 3.54 17.96
C GLN A 47 -11.02 2.05 17.91
N ASP A 48 -11.31 1.40 16.77
CA ASP A 48 -11.35 -0.06 16.69
C ASP A 48 -10.12 -0.67 16.04
N ILE A 49 -9.32 0.11 15.29
CA ILE A 49 -8.15 -0.45 14.59
C ILE A 49 -7.13 -1.11 15.55
N ARG A 50 -7.05 -0.60 16.79
CA ARG A 50 -6.19 -1.13 17.85
C ARG A 50 -6.62 -2.49 18.39
N ASN A 51 -7.86 -2.92 18.10
CA ASN A 51 -8.39 -4.21 18.55
C ASN A 51 -7.99 -5.35 17.60
N PHE A 52 -7.43 -5.03 16.43
CA PHE A 52 -6.93 -6.03 15.49
C PHE A 52 -5.54 -6.51 15.89
N PRO A 53 -5.22 -7.80 15.68
CA PRO A 53 -3.89 -8.31 15.94
C PRO A 53 -2.87 -7.64 15.02
N PHE A 54 -1.66 -7.46 15.53
CA PHE A 54 -0.53 -7.02 14.72
C PHE A 54 -0.09 -8.12 13.76
N THR A 55 0.47 -7.71 12.62
CA THR A 55 1.24 -8.61 11.74
C THR A 55 2.71 -8.39 12.03
N SER A 56 3.40 -9.43 12.49
CA SER A 56 4.84 -9.41 12.77
C SER A 56 5.65 -9.84 11.54
N LYS A 57 6.97 -9.62 11.58
CA LYS A 57 7.90 -10.15 10.57
C LYS A 57 7.84 -11.68 10.50
N ALA A 58 7.68 -12.35 11.64
CA ALA A 58 7.61 -13.80 11.72
C ALA A 58 6.38 -14.35 10.97
N ASP A 59 5.24 -13.67 11.07
CA ASP A 59 4.03 -14.06 10.33
C ASP A 59 4.26 -14.03 8.82
N LEU A 60 4.95 -13.00 8.32
CA LEU A 60 5.29 -12.88 6.90
C LEU A 60 6.21 -14.02 6.43
N VAL A 61 7.22 -14.36 7.23
CA VAL A 61 8.19 -15.43 6.93
C VAL A 61 7.53 -16.81 6.98
N ASN A 62 6.66 -17.05 7.96
CA ASN A 62 5.96 -18.33 8.14
C ASN A 62 4.95 -18.62 7.02
N ASN A 63 4.46 -17.57 6.35
CA ASN A 63 3.54 -17.67 5.21
C ASN A 63 4.24 -17.55 3.84
N TYR A 64 5.56 -17.72 3.79
CA TYR A 64 6.31 -17.73 2.53
C TYR A 64 5.87 -18.87 1.59
N PRO A 65 5.85 -18.66 0.26
CA PRO A 65 6.10 -17.39 -0.43
C PRO A 65 4.83 -16.54 -0.60
N LEU A 66 3.65 -17.15 -0.63
CA LEU A 66 2.41 -16.52 -1.10
C LEU A 66 1.20 -16.80 -0.20
N GLY A 67 1.41 -17.28 1.03
CA GLY A 67 0.34 -17.66 1.96
C GLY A 67 -0.56 -16.51 2.43
N LEU A 68 -0.14 -15.26 2.19
CA LEU A 68 -0.90 -14.05 2.53
C LEU A 68 -1.57 -13.36 1.34
N LEU A 69 -1.58 -14.00 0.16
CA LEU A 69 -2.29 -13.46 -0.99
C LEU A 69 -3.79 -13.33 -0.71
N SER A 70 -4.35 -12.19 -1.09
CA SER A 70 -5.79 -11.91 -1.04
C SER A 70 -6.39 -11.68 -2.43
N ALA A 71 -5.71 -12.18 -3.46
CA ALA A 71 -6.10 -12.18 -4.86
C ALA A 71 -5.61 -13.50 -5.50
N PRO A 72 -6.29 -14.00 -6.55
CA PRO A 72 -5.83 -15.20 -7.23
C PRO A 72 -4.47 -14.94 -7.91
N LEU A 73 -3.63 -15.98 -7.99
CA LEU A 73 -2.28 -15.86 -8.56
C LEU A 73 -2.30 -15.36 -10.02
N SER A 74 -3.37 -15.65 -10.77
CA SER A 74 -3.59 -15.15 -12.14
C SER A 74 -3.64 -13.64 -12.26
N ASP A 75 -3.97 -12.93 -11.17
CA ASP A 75 -4.10 -11.47 -11.18
C ASP A 75 -2.79 -10.77 -10.78
N ILE A 76 -1.80 -11.54 -10.33
CA ILE A 76 -0.50 -11.04 -9.89
C ILE A 76 0.40 -10.80 -11.10
N ILE A 77 0.85 -9.56 -11.28
CA ILE A 77 1.68 -9.15 -12.43
C ILE A 77 3.11 -8.78 -12.04
N ARG A 78 3.41 -8.68 -10.73
CA ARG A 78 4.74 -8.32 -10.23
C ARG A 78 4.99 -8.91 -8.85
N ILE A 79 6.23 -9.34 -8.62
CA ILE A 79 6.73 -9.80 -7.33
C ILE A 79 7.97 -8.98 -6.96
N HIS A 80 8.01 -8.53 -5.71
CA HIS A 80 9.18 -8.00 -5.04
C HIS A 80 9.52 -8.87 -3.84
N ALA A 81 10.79 -8.85 -3.43
CA ALA A 81 11.23 -9.59 -2.26
C ALA A 81 12.31 -8.85 -1.48
N SER A 82 12.36 -9.08 -0.17
CA SER A 82 13.49 -8.63 0.64
C SER A 82 14.76 -9.44 0.34
N SER A 83 15.92 -8.92 0.72
CA SER A 83 17.22 -9.55 0.45
C SER A 83 17.46 -10.90 1.15
N GLY A 84 16.63 -11.29 2.12
CA GLY A 84 16.71 -12.61 2.78
C GLY A 84 17.98 -12.84 3.61
N THR A 85 18.69 -11.79 4.03
CA THR A 85 19.99 -11.94 4.73
C THR A 85 19.93 -12.68 6.06
N THR A 86 18.74 -12.80 6.67
CA THR A 86 18.52 -13.49 7.95
C THR A 86 17.59 -14.71 7.83
N GLY A 87 17.37 -15.26 6.64
CA GLY A 87 16.48 -16.41 6.41
C GLY A 87 15.59 -16.27 5.17
N LYS A 88 14.40 -16.91 5.18
CA LYS A 88 13.46 -16.80 4.05
C LYS A 88 13.11 -15.33 3.79
N PRO A 89 13.21 -14.85 2.54
CA PRO A 89 12.85 -13.48 2.21
C PRO A 89 11.35 -13.26 2.38
N ILE A 90 10.96 -12.00 2.55
CA ILE A 90 9.55 -11.60 2.56
C ILE A 90 9.18 -11.28 1.12
N VAL A 91 8.08 -11.87 0.65
CA VAL A 91 7.57 -11.67 -0.71
C VAL A 91 6.38 -10.71 -0.66
N ALA A 92 6.36 -9.76 -1.58
CA ALA A 92 5.22 -8.90 -1.87
C ALA A 92 4.81 -9.08 -3.33
N ALA A 93 3.52 -9.27 -3.56
CA ALA A 93 2.94 -9.57 -4.86
C ALA A 93 1.86 -8.54 -5.17
N TYR A 94 1.81 -8.07 -6.42
CA TYR A 94 1.02 -6.93 -6.82
C TYR A 94 0.15 -7.25 -8.02
N THR A 95 -1.13 -6.88 -7.92
CA THR A 95 -2.03 -6.85 -9.08
C THR A 95 -1.75 -5.63 -9.95
N LYS A 96 -2.33 -5.60 -11.16
CA LYS A 96 -2.28 -4.42 -12.03
C LYS A 96 -2.83 -3.16 -11.35
N ARG A 97 -3.86 -3.32 -10.50
CA ARG A 97 -4.43 -2.21 -9.73
C ARG A 97 -3.44 -1.69 -8.70
N ASP A 98 -2.72 -2.57 -8.02
CA ASP A 98 -1.77 -2.18 -6.97
C ASP A 98 -0.60 -1.40 -7.56
N ILE A 99 -0.07 -1.85 -8.71
CA ILE A 99 0.98 -1.11 -9.44
C ILE A 99 0.48 0.27 -9.85
N LYS A 100 -0.74 0.40 -10.39
CA LYS A 100 -1.31 1.70 -10.75
C LYS A 100 -1.40 2.64 -9.54
N ILE A 101 -1.89 2.15 -8.40
CA ILE A 101 -2.00 2.94 -7.16
C ILE A 101 -0.60 3.38 -6.71
N TRP A 102 0.39 2.48 -6.76
CA TRP A 102 1.75 2.81 -6.37
C TRP A 102 2.34 3.91 -7.25
N SER A 103 2.15 3.85 -8.58
CA SER A 103 2.59 4.90 -9.52
C SER A 103 1.96 6.25 -9.23
N GLU A 104 0.66 6.28 -8.94
CA GLU A 104 -0.07 7.51 -8.60
C GLU A 104 0.45 8.12 -7.28
N LEU A 105 0.77 7.28 -6.29
CA LEU A 105 1.36 7.75 -5.03
C LEU A 105 2.77 8.31 -5.22
N MET A 106 3.61 7.67 -6.04
CA MET A 106 4.95 8.18 -6.35
C MET A 106 4.87 9.52 -7.10
N ALA A 107 3.96 9.64 -8.06
CA ALA A 107 3.72 10.91 -8.77
C ALA A 107 3.24 12.01 -7.81
N ARG A 108 2.39 11.67 -6.83
CA ARG A 108 1.96 12.61 -5.78
C ARG A 108 3.13 13.08 -4.92
N VAL A 109 4.03 12.18 -4.51
CA VAL A 109 5.25 12.53 -3.76
C VAL A 109 6.16 13.45 -4.57
N PHE A 110 6.40 13.15 -5.85
CA PHE A 110 7.20 14.02 -6.72
C PHE A 110 6.59 15.42 -6.85
N CYS A 111 5.28 15.52 -7.10
CA CYS A 111 4.58 16.80 -7.16
C CYS A 111 4.72 17.59 -5.85
N ALA A 112 4.57 16.93 -4.70
CA ALA A 112 4.73 17.56 -3.38
C ALA A 112 6.14 18.10 -3.14
N THR A 113 7.16 17.49 -3.74
CA THR A 113 8.55 17.98 -3.71
C THR A 113 8.87 19.07 -4.75
N GLY A 114 7.88 19.46 -5.57
CA GLY A 114 8.03 20.48 -6.60
C GLY A 114 8.51 19.97 -7.96
N ILE A 115 8.72 18.67 -8.12
CA ILE A 115 9.06 18.05 -9.41
C ILE A 115 7.85 18.16 -10.34
N VAL A 116 8.09 18.58 -11.58
CA VAL A 116 7.07 18.79 -12.60
C VAL A 116 7.40 18.07 -13.89
N ARG A 117 6.40 17.99 -14.78
CA ARG A 117 6.61 17.54 -16.16
C ARG A 117 7.69 18.40 -16.82
N GLY A 118 8.71 17.76 -17.36
CA GLY A 118 9.85 18.41 -18.02
C GLY A 118 11.14 18.32 -17.22
N ASP A 119 11.05 18.04 -15.92
CA ASP A 119 12.25 17.81 -15.09
C ASP A 119 12.92 16.48 -15.44
N ILE A 120 14.23 16.44 -15.25
CA ILE A 120 15.05 15.22 -15.41
C ILE A 120 15.20 14.56 -14.05
N ALA A 121 14.74 13.31 -13.93
CA ALA A 121 14.89 12.51 -12.73
C ALA A 121 15.87 11.35 -12.96
N GLN A 122 16.91 11.26 -12.13
CA GLN A 122 17.80 10.10 -12.10
C GLN A 122 17.35 9.14 -11.00
N ASN A 123 16.89 7.95 -11.38
CA ASN A 123 16.66 6.87 -10.43
C ASN A 123 17.96 6.08 -10.23
N ALA A 124 18.66 6.37 -9.13
CA ALA A 124 19.90 5.70 -8.74
C ALA A 124 19.68 4.47 -7.84
N TYR A 125 18.44 4.05 -7.61
CA TYR A 125 18.15 2.81 -6.89
C TYR A 125 18.40 1.58 -7.76
N GLY A 126 18.80 0.47 -7.14
CA GLY A 126 19.00 -0.80 -7.84
C GLY A 126 17.68 -1.35 -8.42
N TYR A 127 17.75 -1.91 -9.63
CA TYR A 127 16.62 -2.51 -10.32
C TYR A 127 16.60 -4.03 -10.10
N GLY A 128 15.41 -4.60 -9.89
CA GLY A 128 15.23 -6.03 -9.64
C GLY A 128 14.14 -6.27 -8.60
N LEU A 129 14.40 -7.17 -7.65
CA LEU A 129 13.46 -7.48 -6.57
C LEU A 129 13.30 -6.33 -5.56
N PHE A 130 14.23 -5.38 -5.54
CA PHE A 130 14.14 -4.17 -4.72
C PHE A 130 13.06 -3.21 -5.23
N THR A 131 12.34 -2.57 -4.31
CA THR A 131 11.17 -1.73 -4.62
C THR A 131 11.51 -0.27 -4.91
N GLY A 132 12.72 0.21 -4.60
CA GLY A 132 13.07 1.62 -4.33
C GLY A 132 12.79 2.69 -5.38
N GLY A 133 12.10 2.39 -6.47
CA GLY A 133 11.54 3.40 -7.37
C GLY A 133 10.65 2.83 -8.46
N LEU A 134 10.20 1.58 -8.32
CA LEU A 134 9.49 0.83 -9.37
C LEU A 134 7.97 0.76 -9.12
N GLY A 135 7.48 1.83 -8.51
CA GLY A 135 6.09 2.11 -8.23
C GLY A 135 5.49 3.08 -9.17
#